data_AF-A0A348XLK4-F1
#
_entry.id   AF-A0A348XLK4-F1
#
_cell.length_a   1.000
_cell.length_b   1.000
_cell.length_c   1.000
_cell.angle_alpha   90.00
_cell.angle_beta   90.00
_cell.angle_gamma   90.00
#
_symmetry.space_group_name_H-M   'P 1'
#
loop_
_entity.id
_entity.type
_entity.pdbx_description
1 polymer ?
#
loop_
_entity_poly.entity_id
_entity_poly.type
_entity_poly.pdbx_seq_one_letter_code
_entity_poly.pdbx_strand_id
1 'polypeptide(L)'
;MATHSLAGPGRIVSPDQQLSLLKRMLADAGKLERVLIIPPDFTRFHSDAGTITVQLYELLRDRAEITILPALGTHAPMSGEQLDEMFPGIPKDLIRDHDWRHEVMPLGEVPADFV
;
A
#
# COMPACT_ATOMS: atom_id res chain seq x y z
N MET A 1 -21.58 -18.19 -0.21
CA MET A 1 -20.97 -18.07 1.13
C MET A 1 -21.32 -16.69 1.68
N ALA A 2 -21.87 -16.60 2.89
CA ALA A 2 -22.21 -15.30 3.47
C ALA A 2 -20.92 -14.50 3.73
N THR A 3 -20.79 -13.34 3.10
CA THR A 3 -19.71 -12.39 3.39
C THR A 3 -20.00 -11.70 4.71
N HIS A 4 -19.62 -12.33 5.82
CA HIS A 4 -19.58 -11.64 7.10
C HIS A 4 -18.42 -10.65 7.07
N SER A 5 -18.73 -9.36 7.15
CA SER A 5 -17.70 -8.31 7.23
C SER A 5 -16.86 -8.51 8.50
N LEU A 6 -15.57 -8.79 8.31
CA LEU A 6 -14.57 -8.96 9.38
C LEU A 6 -14.21 -7.61 10.05
N ALA A 7 -14.53 -6.49 9.39
CA ALA A 7 -14.28 -5.13 9.86
C ALA A 7 -15.56 -4.28 9.87
N GLY A 8 -15.57 -3.21 10.67
CA GLY A 8 -16.69 -2.25 10.73
C GLY A 8 -16.78 -1.55 12.09
N PRO A 9 -17.82 -0.72 12.32
CA PRO A 9 -18.04 -0.09 13.62
C PRO A 9 -18.05 -1.13 14.75
N GLY A 10 -17.15 -0.97 15.73
CA GLY A 10 -16.99 -1.91 16.85
C GLY A 10 -16.30 -3.24 16.51
N ARG A 11 -15.76 -3.39 15.30
CA ARG A 11 -15.01 -4.59 14.86
C ARG A 11 -13.65 -4.18 14.32
N ILE A 12 -12.60 -4.60 15.01
CA ILE A 12 -11.21 -4.32 14.66
C ILE A 12 -10.60 -5.60 14.11
N VAL A 13 -9.89 -5.49 12.99
CA VAL A 13 -9.04 -6.57 12.48
C VAL A 13 -7.73 -6.50 13.26
N SER A 14 -7.44 -7.52 14.06
CA SER A 14 -6.21 -7.56 14.85
C SER A 14 -4.97 -7.74 13.97
N PRO A 15 -3.77 -7.40 14.45
CA PRO A 15 -2.53 -7.64 13.70
C PRO A 15 -2.34 -9.09 13.23
N ASP A 16 -2.71 -10.07 14.06
CA ASP A 16 -2.63 -11.49 13.70
C ASP A 16 -3.64 -11.86 12.60
N GLN A 17 -4.83 -11.26 12.64
CA GLN A 17 -5.83 -11.43 11.59
C GLN A 17 -5.36 -10.80 10.28
N GLN A 18 -4.77 -9.60 10.32
CA GLN A 18 -4.16 -8.96 9.14
C GLN A 18 -3.12 -9.88 8.52
N LEU A 19 -2.14 -10.35 9.31
CA LEU A 19 -1.08 -11.21 8.83
C LEU A 19 -1.62 -12.51 8.21
N SER A 20 -2.63 -13.11 8.83
CA SER A 20 -3.27 -14.33 8.32
C SER A 20 -4.00 -14.08 6.99
N LEU A 21 -4.70 -12.94 6.87
CA LEU A 21 -5.39 -12.54 5.64
C LEU A 21 -4.40 -12.24 4.52
N LEU A 22 -3.29 -11.55 4.81
CA LEU A 22 -2.22 -11.28 3.84
C LEU A 22 -1.57 -12.57 3.35
N LYS A 23 -1.24 -13.51 4.24
CA LYS A 23 -0.69 -14.82 3.86
C LYS A 23 -1.64 -15.59 2.94
N ARG A 24 -2.94 -15.59 3.25
CA ARG A 24 -3.95 -16.22 2.39
C ARG A 24 -4.02 -15.56 1.02
N MET A 25 -4.10 -14.23 0.97
CA MET A 25 -4.10 -13.47 -0.28
C MET A 25 -2.88 -13.79 -1.14
N LEU A 26 -1.68 -13.84 -0.54
CA LEU A 26 -0.43 -14.15 -1.25
C LEU A 26 -0.38 -15.61 -1.74
N ALA A 27 -0.95 -16.56 -0.98
CA ALA A 27 -1.06 -17.94 -1.42
C ALA A 27 -1.98 -18.07 -2.66
N ASP A 28 -3.11 -17.34 -2.65
CA ASP A 28 -4.06 -17.31 -3.75
C ASP A 28 -3.47 -16.62 -5.00
N ALA A 29 -2.59 -15.62 -4.81
CA ALA A 29 -1.91 -14.90 -5.90
C ALA A 29 -0.79 -15.72 -6.58
N GLY A 30 -0.29 -16.77 -5.95
CA GLY A 30 0.79 -17.60 -6.49
C GLY A 30 2.18 -16.94 -6.44
N LYS A 31 3.06 -17.30 -7.38
CA LYS A 31 4.43 -16.78 -7.42
C LYS A 31 4.44 -15.34 -7.91
N LEU A 32 4.99 -14.44 -7.09
CA LEU A 32 5.21 -13.03 -7.42
C LEU A 32 6.71 -12.77 -7.56
N GLU A 33 7.12 -12.16 -8.67
CA GLU A 33 8.53 -11.84 -8.94
C GLU A 33 8.82 -10.34 -8.81
N ARG A 34 7.86 -9.49 -9.18
CA ARG A 34 7.93 -8.03 -9.06
C ARG A 34 6.62 -7.49 -8.50
N VAL A 35 6.70 -6.71 -7.43
CA VAL A 35 5.55 -6.23 -6.68
C VAL A 35 5.65 -4.72 -6.47
N LEU A 36 4.58 -4.01 -6.86
CA LEU A 36 4.37 -2.61 -6.52
C LEU A 36 3.30 -2.53 -5.42
N ILE A 37 3.67 -1.93 -4.28
CA ILE A 37 2.76 -1.68 -3.17
C ILE A 37 2.39 -0.18 -3.19
N ILE A 38 1.10 0.13 -3.20
CA ILE A 38 0.59 1.51 -3.27
C ILE A 38 -0.17 1.84 -1.99
N PRO A 39 0.53 2.18 -0.88
CA PRO A 39 -0.11 2.59 0.37
C PRO A 39 -0.62 4.04 0.30
N PRO A 40 -1.53 4.47 1.18
CA PRO A 40 -1.82 5.88 1.36
C PRO A 40 -0.61 6.62 1.95
N ASP A 41 -0.62 7.96 1.84
CA ASP A 41 0.41 8.82 2.39
C ASP A 41 0.29 9.04 3.92
N PHE A 42 1.20 9.87 4.46
CA PHE A 42 1.26 10.18 5.89
C PHE A 42 -0.02 10.83 6.45
N THR A 43 -0.85 11.47 5.62
CA THR A 43 -2.13 12.06 6.08
C THR A 43 -3.14 11.00 6.52
N ARG A 44 -2.83 9.72 6.29
CA ARG A 44 -3.59 8.55 6.75
C ARG A 44 -2.78 7.68 7.69
N PHE A 45 -1.83 8.24 8.44
CA PHE A 45 -0.99 7.48 9.39
C PHE A 45 -1.80 6.54 10.32
N HIS A 46 -2.90 7.03 10.89
CA HIS A 46 -3.77 6.22 11.79
C HIS A 46 -4.69 5.20 11.08
N SER A 47 -4.51 4.96 9.78
CA SER A 47 -5.28 3.95 9.03
C SER A 47 -4.75 2.53 9.19
N ASP A 48 -3.60 2.35 9.85
CA ASP A 48 -2.87 1.09 9.97
C ASP A 48 -2.30 0.55 8.63
N ALA A 49 -2.40 1.33 7.55
CA ALA A 49 -1.86 0.96 6.25
C ALA A 49 -0.31 0.87 6.25
N GLY A 50 0.36 1.64 7.12
CA GLY A 50 1.79 1.52 7.35
C GLY A 50 2.17 0.12 7.85
N THR A 51 1.49 -0.35 8.90
CA THR A 51 1.67 -1.71 9.45
C THR A 51 1.44 -2.79 8.39
N ILE A 52 0.36 -2.69 7.62
CA ILE A 52 0.05 -3.64 6.54
C ILE A 52 1.14 -3.64 5.46
N THR A 53 1.66 -2.47 5.11
CA THR A 53 2.74 -2.31 4.12
C THR A 53 4.03 -2.98 4.60
N VAL A 54 4.40 -2.78 5.87
CA VAL A 54 5.56 -3.45 6.50
C VAL A 54 5.38 -4.97 6.51
N GLN A 55 4.19 -5.46 6.89
CA GLN A 55 3.91 -6.90 6.87
C GLN A 55 4.03 -7.49 5.45
N LEU A 56 3.52 -6.81 4.43
CA LEU A 56 3.66 -7.24 3.04
C LEU A 56 5.12 -7.25 2.59
N TYR A 57 5.87 -6.21 2.91
CA TYR A 57 7.30 -6.12 2.63
C TYR A 57 8.05 -7.30 3.25
N GLU A 58 7.88 -7.55 4.56
CA GLU A 58 8.54 -8.66 5.25
C GLU A 58 8.16 -10.03 4.70
N LEU A 59 6.91 -10.21 4.26
CA LEU A 59 6.48 -11.46 3.64
C LEU A 59 7.11 -11.69 2.25
N LEU A 60 7.51 -10.63 1.54
CA LEU A 60 7.88 -10.68 0.12
C LEU A 60 9.37 -10.41 -0.17
N ARG A 61 10.08 -9.70 0.72
CA ARG A 61 11.43 -9.13 0.49
C ARG A 61 12.49 -10.14 0.04
N ASP A 62 12.37 -11.40 0.44
CA ASP A 62 13.34 -12.45 0.08
C ASP A 62 12.99 -13.22 -1.19
N ARG A 63 11.85 -12.92 -1.83
CA ARG A 63 11.34 -13.68 -2.98
C ARG A 63 10.84 -12.85 -4.16
N ALA A 64 10.73 -11.52 -4.00
CA ALA A 64 10.28 -10.62 -5.04
C ALA A 64 11.05 -9.30 -4.99
N GLU A 65 11.20 -8.66 -6.15
CA GLU A 65 11.57 -7.25 -6.23
C GLU A 65 10.39 -6.38 -5.79
N ILE A 66 10.61 -5.44 -4.88
CA ILE A 66 9.54 -4.62 -4.29
C ILE A 66 9.81 -3.15 -4.54
N THR A 67 8.77 -2.42 -4.94
CA THR A 67 8.73 -0.96 -4.93
C THR A 67 7.49 -0.50 -4.18
N ILE A 68 7.62 0.58 -3.43
CA ILE A 68 6.52 1.20 -2.68
C ILE A 68 6.30 2.61 -3.23
N LEU A 69 5.05 2.93 -3.57
CA LEU A 69 4.67 4.22 -4.14
C LEU A 69 3.51 4.79 -3.32
N PRO A 70 3.78 5.65 -2.32
CA PRO A 70 2.72 6.28 -1.55
C PRO A 70 1.78 7.09 -2.46
N ALA A 71 0.47 6.88 -2.31
CA ALA A 71 -0.56 7.59 -3.05
C ALA A 71 -0.74 9.02 -2.51
N LEU A 72 0.19 9.92 -2.87
CA LEU A 72 0.20 11.33 -2.44
C LEU A 72 -0.98 12.13 -3.01
N GLY A 73 -1.49 11.76 -4.19
CA GLY A 73 -2.34 12.66 -4.98
C GLY A 73 -1.58 13.95 -5.28
N THR A 74 -2.14 15.11 -4.88
CA THR A 74 -1.49 16.41 -5.08
C THR A 74 -0.59 16.85 -3.92
N HIS A 75 -0.44 16.03 -2.87
CA HIS A 75 0.32 16.39 -1.68
C HIS A 75 1.84 16.43 -1.94
N ALA A 76 2.57 17.02 -1.00
CA ALA A 76 4.03 17.00 -1.01
C ALA A 76 4.56 15.59 -0.70
N PRO A 77 5.75 15.23 -1.21
CA PRO A 77 6.47 14.03 -0.79
C PRO A 77 6.60 13.91 0.72
N MET A 78 6.55 12.67 1.22
CA MET A 78 6.75 12.38 2.64
C MET A 78 8.20 12.69 3.02
N SER A 79 8.41 13.35 4.17
CA SER A 79 9.75 13.57 4.70
C SER A 79 10.40 12.25 5.12
N GLY A 80 11.73 12.23 5.26
CA GLY A 80 12.45 11.05 5.74
C GLY A 80 11.93 10.55 7.10
N GLU A 81 11.58 11.47 8.01
CA GLU A 81 11.00 11.16 9.32
C GLU A 81 9.60 10.56 9.21
N GLN A 82 8.76 11.11 8.32
CA GLN A 82 7.42 10.57 8.05
C GLN A 82 7.49 9.16 7.44
N LEU A 83 8.48 8.91 6.58
CA LEU A 83 8.71 7.57 6.03
C LEU A 83 9.17 6.60 7.12
N ASP A 84 10.07 7.01 8.01
CA ASP A 84 10.54 6.18 9.13
C ASP A 84 9.40 5.82 10.09
N GLU A 85 8.46 6.75 10.32
CA GLU A 85 7.31 6.54 11.20
C GLU A 85 6.20 5.71 10.52
N MET A 86 5.89 5.98 9.25
CA MET A 86 4.85 5.28 8.50
C MET A 86 5.26 3.86 8.09
N PHE A 87 6.53 3.66 7.72
CA PHE A 87 7.06 2.42 7.15
C PHE A 87 8.35 1.96 7.86
N PRO A 88 8.30 1.75 9.18
CA PRO A 88 9.50 1.46 9.96
C PRO A 88 10.23 0.21 9.45
N GLY A 89 11.55 0.34 9.29
CA GLY A 89 12.43 -0.75 8.85
C GLY A 89 12.48 -0.99 7.35
N ILE A 90 11.65 -0.31 6.55
CA ILE A 90 11.73 -0.39 5.08
C ILE A 90 12.85 0.53 4.57
N PRO A 91 13.79 0.03 3.75
CA PRO A 91 14.80 0.87 3.11
C PRO A 91 14.17 1.96 2.22
N LYS A 92 14.59 3.22 2.41
CA LYS A 92 14.01 4.39 1.73
C LYS A 92 14.20 4.37 0.21
N ASP A 93 15.19 3.68 -0.31
CA ASP A 93 15.47 3.51 -1.74
C ASP A 93 14.44 2.64 -2.48
N LEU A 94 13.65 1.85 -1.73
CA LEU A 94 12.51 1.10 -2.25
C LEU A 94 11.25 1.96 -2.35
N ILE A 95 11.24 3.16 -1.76
CA ILE A 95 10.11 4.07 -1.72
C ILE A 95 10.29 5.13 -2.82
N ARG A 96 9.27 5.31 -3.64
CA ARG A 96 9.24 6.30 -4.73
C ARG A 96 8.17 7.32 -4.46
N ASP A 97 8.49 8.58 -4.70
CA ASP A 97 7.51 9.66 -4.63
C ASP A 97 6.57 9.59 -5.83
N HIS A 98 5.30 9.91 -5.62
CA HIS A 98 4.34 10.04 -6.70
C HIS A 98 4.45 11.44 -7.34
N ASP A 99 5.27 11.58 -8.39
CA ASP A 99 5.36 12.82 -9.16
C ASP A 99 4.22 12.93 -10.17
N TRP A 100 3.06 13.37 -9.68
CA TRP A 100 1.87 13.59 -10.48
C TRP A 100 2.01 14.67 -11.56
N ARG A 101 3.05 15.51 -11.49
CA ARG A 101 3.27 16.61 -12.45
C ARG A 101 4.08 16.17 -13.65
N HIS A 102 5.09 15.31 -13.45
CA HIS A 102 6.06 14.98 -14.49
C HIS A 102 6.12 13.49 -14.85
N GLU A 103 5.66 12.59 -13.97
CA GLU A 103 5.76 11.12 -14.18
C GLU A 103 4.39 10.48 -14.45
N VAL A 104 3.59 11.15 -15.28
CA VAL A 104 2.28 10.67 -15.71
C VAL A 104 2.25 10.33 -17.19
N MET A 105 1.45 9.32 -17.55
CA MET A 105 1.22 8.90 -18.93
C MET A 105 -0.28 8.99 -19.23
N PRO A 106 -0.69 9.57 -20.39
CA PRO A 106 -2.09 9.56 -20.78
C PRO A 106 -2.56 8.11 -21.02
N LEU A 107 -3.66 7.72 -20.36
CA LEU A 107 -4.28 6.40 -20.52
C LEU A 107 -5.57 6.44 -21.35
N GLY A 108 -6.17 7.61 -21.51
CA GLY A 108 -7.42 7.81 -22.23
C GLY A 108 -8.11 9.11 -21.82
N GLU A 109 -9.33 9.31 -22.33
CA GLU A 109 -10.16 10.48 -22.07
C GLU A 109 -11.52 10.05 -21.49
N VAL A 110 -12.03 10.83 -20.53
CA VAL A 110 -13.38 10.64 -20.00
C VAL A 110 -14.36 11.40 -20.90
N PRO A 111 -15.38 10.74 -21.49
CA PRO A 111 -16.34 11.40 -22.38
C PRO A 111 -17.10 12.54 -21.71
N ALA A 112 -17.34 13.63 -22.45
CA ALA A 112 -18.02 14.82 -21.93
C ALA A 112 -19.52 14.60 -21.63
N ASP A 113 -20.15 13.60 -22.25
CA ASP A 113 -21.55 13.22 -22.01
C ASP A 113 -21.73 12.38 -20.73
N PHE A 114 -20.64 11.90 -20.14
CA PHE A 114 -20.63 11.21 -18.86
C PHE A 114 -20.53 12.16 -17.66
N VAL A 115 -19.94 13.36 -17.84
CA VAL A 115 -19.61 14.34 -16.78
C VAL A 115 -20.69 15.41 -16.65
#